data_AF-A0AAD4L9X7-F1
#
_entry.id   AF-A0AAD4L9X7-F1
#
_cell.length_a   1.000
_cell.length_b   1.000
_cell.length_c   1.000
_cell.angle_alpha   90.00
_cell.angle_beta   90.00
_cell.angle_gamma   90.00
#
_symmetry.space_group_name_H-M   'P 1'
#
loop_
_entity.id
_entity.type
_entity.pdbx_description
1 polymer ?
#
loop_
_entity_poly.entity_id
_entity_poly.type
_entity_poly.pdbx_seq_one_letter_code
_entity_poly.pdbx_strand_id
1 'polypeptide(L)'
;HTEAYEWVKILHRDVSAGNILITEDGSGILIDWDLSKKVGTWQFMSIARLQDSSTRLHEVSDDLESFFWVLLYLVVKCKSVGKINLSQNMQSIFDQSNGD
;
A
#
# COMPACT_ATOMS: atom_id res chain seq x y z
N HIS A 1 -8.94 8.95 2.24
CA HIS A 1 -8.25 8.61 3.51
C HIS A 1 -8.53 9.65 4.59
N THR A 2 -8.17 10.92 4.35
CA THR A 2 -8.39 12.06 5.27
C THR A 2 -9.79 12.12 5.85
N GLU A 3 -10.83 12.15 5.01
CA GLU A 3 -12.22 12.24 5.47
C GLU A 3 -12.63 11.08 6.38
N ALA A 4 -12.27 9.85 6.03
CA ALA A 4 -12.56 8.66 6.83
C ALA A 4 -11.86 8.70 8.20
N TYR A 5 -10.61 9.17 8.24
CA TYR A 5 -9.87 9.31 9.50
C TYR A 5 -10.38 10.47 10.36
N GLU A 6 -10.78 11.58 9.75
CA GLU A 6 -11.29 12.75 10.46
C GLU A 6 -12.67 12.51 11.05
N TRP A 7 -13.59 11.93 10.27
CA TRP A 7 -14.99 11.83 10.65
C TRP A 7 -15.30 10.61 11.52
N VAL A 8 -14.63 9.48 11.29
CA VAL A 8 -14.97 8.21 11.94
C VAL A 8 -13.75 7.43 12.48
N LYS A 9 -12.55 8.02 12.42
CA LYS A 9 -11.30 7.43 12.93
C LYS A 9 -10.98 6.05 12.36
N ILE A 10 -11.39 5.82 11.11
CA ILE A 10 -11.12 4.57 10.40
C ILE A 10 -9.76 4.66 9.70
N LEU A 11 -8.99 3.58 9.82
CA LEU A 11 -7.72 3.35 9.12
C LEU A 11 -7.94 2.25 8.08
N HIS A 12 -7.28 2.36 6.93
CA HIS A 12 -7.54 1.48 5.79
C HIS A 12 -6.93 0.09 6.00
N ARG A 13 -5.67 0.01 6.45
CA ARG A 13 -4.94 -1.22 6.83
C ARG A 13 -4.68 -2.25 5.72
N ASP A 14 -5.31 -2.10 4.56
CA ASP A 14 -5.01 -2.86 3.34
C ASP A 14 -4.85 -1.93 2.13
N VAL A 15 -3.87 -1.04 2.18
CA VAL A 15 -3.56 -0.15 1.06
C VAL A 15 -2.75 -0.93 0.02
N SER A 16 -3.28 -1.02 -1.19
CA SER A 16 -2.64 -1.66 -2.33
C SER A 16 -2.99 -0.92 -3.62
N ALA A 17 -2.26 -1.15 -4.71
CA ALA A 17 -2.60 -0.56 -6.01
C ALA A 17 -4.00 -0.98 -6.51
N GLY A 18 -4.48 -2.17 -6.13
CA GLY A 18 -5.83 -2.65 -6.48
C GLY A 18 -6.95 -1.97 -5.71
N ASN A 19 -6.65 -1.41 -4.53
CA ASN A 19 -7.62 -0.75 -3.66
C ASN A 19 -7.67 0.78 -3.86
N ILE A 20 -6.93 1.30 -4.85
CA ILE A 20 -6.93 2.72 -5.22
C ILE A 20 -7.54 2.87 -6.61
N LEU A 21 -8.74 3.45 -6.67
CA LEU A 21 -9.35 3.84 -7.93
C LEU A 21 -8.95 5.27 -8.29
N ILE A 22 -8.60 5.50 -9.55
CA ILE A 22 -8.39 6.85 -10.08
C ILE A 22 -9.63 7.21 -10.89
N THR A 23 -10.27 8.31 -10.50
CA THR A 23 -11.44 8.86 -11.19
C THR A 23 -11.01 9.68 -12.41
N GLU A 24 -11.98 10.03 -13.26
CA GLU A 24 -11.71 10.78 -14.50
C GLU A 24 -11.09 12.16 -14.27
N ASP A 25 -11.32 12.77 -13.10
CA ASP A 25 -10.74 14.06 -12.72
C ASP A 25 -9.32 13.94 -12.11
N GLY A 26 -8.80 12.72 -12.00
CA GLY A 26 -7.49 12.43 -11.41
C GLY A 26 -7.51 12.25 -9.89
N SER A 27 -8.66 12.31 -9.24
CA SER A 27 -8.80 12.06 -7.80
C SER A 27 -8.70 10.58 -7.47
N GLY A 28 -8.05 10.26 -6.35
CA GLY A 28 -7.93 8.89 -5.83
C GLY A 28 -9.02 8.54 -4.83
N ILE A 29 -9.72 7.44 -5.05
CA ILE A 29 -10.73 6.87 -4.14
C ILE A 29 -10.20 5.54 -3.59
N LEU A 30 -10.30 5.36 -2.27
CA LEU A 30 -9.99 4.10 -1.61
C LEU A 30 -11.24 3.22 -1.52
N ILE A 31 -11.10 1.95 -1.85
CA ILE A 31 -12.14 0.93 -1.78
C ILE A 31 -11.72 -0.24 -0.88
N ASP A 32 -12.64 -1.16 -0.62
CA ASP A 32 -12.39 -2.37 0.18
C ASP A 32 -12.06 -2.08 1.66
N TRP A 33 -12.78 -1.11 2.23
CA TRP A 33 -12.67 -0.74 3.65
C TRP A 33 -13.09 -1.87 4.61
N ASP A 34 -13.78 -2.90 4.11
CA ASP A 34 -14.27 -4.03 4.90
C ASP A 34 -13.13 -4.99 5.31
N LEU A 35 -12.01 -5.01 4.57
CA LEU A 35 -10.82 -5.80 4.88
C LEU A 35 -9.85 -5.13 5.88
N SER A 36 -10.21 -3.96 6.41
CA SER A 36 -9.45 -3.19 7.41
C SER A 36 -9.16 -3.90 8.75
N LYS A 37 -9.41 -5.21 8.86
CA LYS A 37 -9.35 -5.92 10.15
C LYS A 37 -8.40 -7.10 10.23
N LYS A 38 -7.92 -7.75 9.16
CA LYS A 38 -7.24 -9.04 9.37
C LYS A 38 -5.92 -9.33 8.64
N VAL A 39 -5.70 -8.96 7.38
CA VAL A 39 -4.39 -9.19 6.75
C VAL A 39 -4.21 -8.17 5.63
N GLY A 40 -3.32 -7.21 5.81
CA GLY A 40 -2.97 -6.28 4.73
C GLY A 40 -2.04 -6.94 3.71
N THR A 41 -2.01 -6.41 2.50
CA THR A 41 -1.07 -6.78 1.44
C THR A 41 0.38 -6.55 1.92
N TRP A 42 1.12 -7.63 2.22
CA TRP A 42 2.43 -7.55 2.88
C TRP A 42 3.45 -6.70 2.12
N GLN A 43 3.37 -6.67 0.78
CA GLN A 43 4.25 -5.89 -0.10
C GLN A 43 4.23 -4.38 0.19
N PHE A 44 3.09 -3.87 0.66
CA PHE A 44 2.90 -2.45 0.92
C PHE A 44 2.75 -2.17 2.41
N MET A 45 2.89 -3.20 3.26
CA MET A 45 2.76 -3.05 4.69
C MET A 45 3.94 -2.24 5.26
N SER A 46 3.66 -1.31 6.17
CA SER A 46 4.70 -0.55 6.86
C SER A 46 5.72 -1.47 7.57
N ILE A 47 6.99 -1.07 7.61
CA ILE A 47 8.05 -1.83 8.30
C ILE A 47 7.68 -2.12 9.76
N ALA A 48 7.10 -1.13 10.43
CA ALA A 48 6.58 -1.22 11.79
C ALA A 48 5.65 -2.44 12.00
N ARG A 49 4.72 -2.64 11.07
CA ARG A 49 3.74 -3.75 11.09
C ARG A 49 4.37 -5.08 10.71
N LEU A 50 5.40 -5.09 9.85
CA LEU A 50 6.15 -6.29 9.52
C LEU A 50 7.00 -6.79 10.69
N GLN A 51 7.54 -5.88 11.51
CA GLN A 51 8.37 -6.21 12.67
C GLN A 51 7.56 -6.67 13.89
N ASP A 52 6.36 -6.10 14.10
CA ASP A 52 5.48 -6.47 15.21
C ASP A 52 4.01 -6.46 14.77
N SER A 53 3.61 -7.55 14.13
CA SER A 53 2.26 -7.71 13.59
C SER A 53 1.21 -8.02 14.66
N SER A 54 1.64 -8.51 15.82
CA SER A 54 0.78 -9.14 16.84
C SER A 54 0.35 -8.22 17.98
N THR A 55 1.16 -7.22 18.34
CA THR A 55 0.86 -6.36 19.50
C THR A 55 0.73 -4.88 19.18
N ARG A 56 1.32 -4.43 18.05
CA ARG A 56 1.26 -3.03 17.65
C ARG A 56 -0.09 -2.64 17.06
N LEU A 57 -0.64 -1.53 17.54
CA LEU A 57 -1.81 -0.88 16.96
C LEU A 57 -1.45 -0.20 15.63
N HIS A 58 -2.33 -0.33 14.63
CA HIS A 58 -2.17 0.36 13.36
C HIS A 58 -2.41 1.86 13.53
N GLU A 59 -1.54 2.66 12.94
CA GLU A 59 -1.53 4.12 13.02
C GLU A 59 -1.73 4.75 11.64
N VAL A 60 -1.98 6.06 11.61
CA VAL A 60 -2.06 6.81 10.34
C VAL A 60 -0.75 6.72 9.56
N SER A 61 0.39 6.74 10.26
CA SER A 61 1.71 6.59 9.65
C SER A 61 1.85 5.29 8.89
N ASP A 62 1.21 4.20 9.34
CA ASP A 62 1.30 2.91 8.68
C ASP A 62 0.57 2.95 7.33
N ASP A 63 -0.63 3.55 7.26
CA ASP A 63 -1.35 3.77 5.99
C ASP A 63 -0.57 4.71 5.05
N LEU A 64 0.06 5.75 5.59
CA LEU A 64 0.89 6.69 4.80
C LEU A 64 2.13 6.01 4.22
N GLU A 65 2.79 5.15 4.99
CA GLU A 65 3.92 4.35 4.51
C GLU A 65 3.48 3.40 3.40
N SER A 66 2.29 2.79 3.52
CA SER A 66 1.72 1.98 2.44
C SER A 66 1.46 2.76 1.15
N PHE A 67 0.95 4.00 1.22
CA PHE A 67 0.80 4.84 0.03
C PHE A 67 2.16 5.14 -0.63
N PHE A 68 3.20 5.38 0.18
CA PHE A 68 4.55 5.56 -0.33
C PHE A 68 5.04 4.32 -1.09
N TRP A 69 4.86 3.12 -0.53
CA TRP A 69 5.27 1.87 -1.18
C TRP A 69 4.51 1.61 -2.48
N VAL A 70 3.20 1.89 -2.52
CA VAL A 70 2.41 1.78 -3.76
C VAL A 70 2.89 2.77 -4.82
N LEU A 71 3.11 4.03 -4.45
CA LEU A 71 3.60 5.05 -5.37
C LEU A 71 4.97 4.66 -5.94
N LEU A 72 5.89 4.20 -5.08
CA LEU A 72 7.22 3.74 -5.48
C LEU A 72 7.13 2.59 -6.47
N TYR A 73 6.29 1.58 -6.19
CA TYR A 73 6.04 0.46 -7.09
C TYR A 73 5.55 0.93 -8.46
N LEU A 74 4.56 1.84 -8.50
CA LEU A 74 4.02 2.39 -9.74
C LEU A 74 5.07 3.18 -10.54
N VAL A 75 5.83 4.05 -9.88
CA VAL A 75 6.90 4.83 -10.52
C VAL A 75 7.93 3.91 -11.17
N VAL A 76 8.38 2.88 -10.44
CA VAL A 76 9.38 1.92 -10.94
C VAL A 76 8.81 1.11 -12.10
N LYS A 77 7.57 0.64 -11.99
CA LYS A 77 6.87 -0.11 -13.05
C LYS A 77 6.70 0.72 -14.32
N CYS A 78 6.30 1.99 -14.19
CA CYS A 78 6.18 2.92 -15.33
C CYS A 78 7.55 3.30 -15.93
N LYS A 79 8.60 3.47 -15.11
CA LYS A 79 9.96 3.81 -15.58
C LYS A 79 10.69 2.64 -16.25
N SER A 80 10.34 1.40 -15.92
CA SER A 80 10.76 0.21 -16.68
C SER A 80 10.35 0.31 -18.17
N VAL A 81 9.24 1.00 -18.46
CA VAL A 81 8.78 1.28 -19.84
C VAL A 81 9.62 2.41 -20.50
N GLY A 82 10.45 3.14 -19.74
CA GLY A 82 11.26 4.26 -20.21
C GLY A 82 12.68 4.30 -19.61
N LYS A 83 13.55 3.37 -20.01
CA LYS A 83 15.04 3.45 -19.94
C LYS A 83 15.71 3.77 -18.59
N ILE A 84 15.26 3.19 -17.46
CA ILE A 84 16.14 2.98 -16.29
C ILE A 84 15.92 1.55 -15.75
N ASN A 85 16.95 0.72 -15.79
CA ASN A 85 16.90 -0.71 -15.47
C ASN A 85 17.00 -0.95 -13.95
N LEU A 86 16.06 -0.38 -13.18
CA LEU A 86 15.87 -0.65 -11.74
C LEU A 86 14.85 -1.78 -11.50
N SER A 87 14.24 -2.30 -12.56
CA SER A 87 13.12 -3.24 -12.51
C SER A 87 13.50 -4.62 -11.99
N GLN A 88 14.70 -5.13 -12.27
CA GLN A 88 15.08 -6.50 -11.91
C GLN A 88 15.17 -6.72 -10.39
N ASN A 89 15.77 -5.80 -9.64
CA ASN A 89 15.89 -5.93 -8.19
C ASN A 89 14.59 -5.59 -7.45
N MET A 90 13.71 -4.77 -8.04
CA MET A 90 12.47 -4.37 -7.38
C MET A 90 11.31 -5.31 -7.70
N GLN A 91 11.27 -5.93 -8.88
CA GLN A 91 10.38 -7.08 -9.14
C GLN A 91 10.66 -8.19 -8.15
N SER A 92 11.92 -8.53 -7.88
CA SER A 92 12.21 -9.55 -6.87
C SER A 92 11.79 -9.13 -5.46
N ILE A 93 11.81 -7.84 -5.10
CA ILE A 93 11.37 -7.37 -3.77
C ILE A 93 9.85 -7.40 -3.62
N PHE A 94 9.08 -6.97 -4.63
CA PHE A 94 7.62 -6.87 -4.55
C PHE A 94 6.88 -8.12 -5.05
N ASP A 95 7.49 -8.92 -5.93
CA ASP A 95 6.89 -10.13 -6.51
C ASP A 95 7.41 -11.42 -5.84
N GLN A 96 8.21 -11.32 -4.77
CA GLN A 96 8.58 -12.47 -3.93
C GLN A 96 7.34 -12.97 -3.18
N SER A 97 6.48 -13.74 -3.83
CA SER A 97 5.47 -14.52 -3.13
C SER A 97 6.20 -15.53 -2.24
N ASN A 98 6.24 -15.31 -0.94
CA ASN A 98 6.45 -16.41 -0.01
C ASN A 98 5.20 -17.29 -0.13
N GLY A 99 5.30 -18.29 -1.01
CA GLY A 99 4.40 -19.42 -1.00
C GLY A 99 4.72 -20.22 0.25
N ASP A 100 3.93 -19.99 1.30
CA ASP A 100 3.64 -20.94 2.37
C ASP A 100 2.11 -21.13 2.43
#